data_AF-A0A177KI64-F1
#
_entry.id   AF-A0A177KI64-F1
#
_cell.length_a   1.000
_cell.length_b   1.000
_cell.length_c   1.000
_cell.angle_alpha   90.00
_cell.angle_beta   90.00
_cell.angle_gamma   90.00
#
_symmetry.space_group_name_H-M   'P 1'
#
loop_
_entity.id
_entity.type
_entity.pdbx_description
1 polymer ?
#
loop_
_entity_poly.entity_id
_entity_poly.type
_entity_poly.pdbx_seq_one_letter_code
_entity_poly.pdbx_strand_id
1 'polypeptide(L)'
;MSKLSERIQEVMDLIDEEYVVVDTYHSKLEDLIGQQERKIYETALALYPVMEKIKNRNYYFNGPETTYQSSRGPVLKYDEKEHVLYVFDIDKKAPVSVNLYNDEIKNLSYRNLLQEVEFPLIMEGLLMVLNHHDKLKKSYQKSIDGLQAELNEYDEL
;
A
#
# COMPACT_ATOMS: atom_id res chain seq x y z
N MET A 1 45.43 32.66 18.33
CA MET A 1 44.08 32.13 18.58
C MET A 1 44.12 31.23 19.82
N SER A 2 43.00 30.99 20.49
CA SER A 2 42.98 30.05 21.62
C SER A 2 42.90 28.60 21.10
N LYS A 3 43.43 27.62 21.83
CA LYS A 3 43.29 26.20 21.49
C LYS A 3 41.82 25.77 21.30
N LEU A 4 40.91 26.42 22.02
CA LEU A 4 39.47 26.19 21.86
C LEU A 4 38.96 26.71 20.52
N SER A 5 39.36 27.91 20.09
CA SER A 5 38.94 28.45 18.78
C SER A 5 39.48 27.63 17.60
N GLU A 6 40.70 27.11 17.70
CA GLU A 6 41.25 26.21 16.67
C GLU A 6 40.44 24.91 16.60
N ARG A 7 40.13 24.32 17.76
CA ARG A 7 39.32 23.09 17.81
C ARG A 7 37.88 23.30 17.32
N ILE A 8 37.28 24.46 17.58
CA ILE A 8 35.95 24.80 17.05
C ILE A 8 36.00 24.88 15.53
N GLN A 9 37.01 25.54 14.95
CA GLN A 9 37.14 25.64 13.50
C GLN A 9 37.32 24.27 12.85
N GLU A 10 38.18 23.41 13.40
CA GLU A 10 38.34 22.03 12.91
C GLU A 10 37.02 21.25 12.89
N VAL A 11 36.20 21.41 13.93
CA VAL A 11 34.89 20.75 14.00
C VAL A 11 33.90 21.34 13.00
N MET A 12 33.90 22.65 12.79
CA MET A 12 33.05 23.31 11.80
C MET A 12 33.40 22.84 10.38
N ASP A 13 34.70 22.78 10.05
CA ASP A 13 35.16 22.32 8.74
C ASP A 13 34.75 20.85 8.49
N LEU A 14 34.86 19.99 9.51
CA LEU A 14 34.41 18.60 9.43
C LEU A 14 32.89 18.49 9.25
N ILE A 15 32.11 19.32 9.96
CA ILE A 15 30.65 19.36 9.82
C ILE A 15 30.26 19.77 8.39
N ASP A 16 30.93 20.77 7.81
CA ASP A 16 30.68 21.22 6.44
C ASP A 16 30.99 20.09 5.43
N GLU A 17 32.08 19.35 5.62
CA GLU A 17 32.39 18.16 4.80
C GLU A 17 31.34 17.05 4.94
N GLU A 18 30.87 16.79 6.15
CA GLU A 18 29.80 15.81 6.41
C GLU A 18 28.48 16.22 5.76
N TYR A 19 28.13 17.52 5.76
CA TYR A 19 26.91 18.01 5.13
C TYR A 19 26.89 17.78 3.61
N VAL A 20 28.02 17.91 2.92
CA VAL A 20 28.11 17.60 1.48
C VAL A 20 27.76 16.13 1.19
N VAL A 21 28.19 15.22 2.07
CA VAL A 21 27.89 13.80 1.97
C VAL A 21 26.40 13.55 2.26
N VAL A 22 25.85 14.19 3.29
CA VAL A 22 24.42 14.11 3.63
C VAL A 22 23.55 14.61 2.49
N ASP A 23 23.89 15.73 1.86
CA ASP A 23 23.14 16.30 0.72
C ASP A 23 23.16 15.36 -0.49
N THR A 24 24.28 14.68 -0.72
CA THR A 24 24.41 13.67 -1.77
C THR A 24 23.48 12.48 -1.50
N TYR A 25 23.42 12.00 -0.24
CA TYR A 25 22.52 10.91 0.13
C TYR A 25 21.06 11.32 0.08
N HIS A 26 20.74 12.54 0.54
CA HIS A 26 19.40 13.09 0.45
C HIS A 26 18.93 13.15 -1.01
N SER A 27 19.76 13.68 -1.92
CA SER A 27 19.43 13.75 -3.35
C SER A 27 19.19 12.37 -3.97
N LYS A 28 20.00 11.36 -3.61
CA LYS A 28 19.80 9.97 -4.07
C LYS A 28 18.51 9.37 -3.53
N LEU A 29 18.19 9.62 -2.27
CA LEU A 29 16.96 9.16 -1.64
C LEU A 29 15.73 9.76 -2.34
N GLU A 30 15.75 11.07 -2.58
CA GLU A 30 14.66 11.79 -3.25
C GLU A 30 14.42 11.27 -4.67
N ASP A 31 15.48 10.98 -5.43
CA ASP A 31 15.36 10.40 -6.77
C ASP A 31 14.73 8.99 -6.72
N LEU A 32 15.17 8.13 -5.80
CA LEU A 32 14.61 6.79 -5.63
C LEU A 32 13.13 6.81 -5.23
N ILE A 33 12.74 7.71 -4.32
CA ILE A 33 11.33 7.91 -3.95
C ILE A 33 10.54 8.36 -5.18
N GLY A 34 11.04 9.33 -5.95
CA GLY A 34 10.40 9.78 -7.17
C GLY A 34 10.23 8.67 -8.23
N GLN A 35 11.20 7.76 -8.34
CA GLN A 35 11.09 6.56 -9.19
C GLN A 35 9.99 5.61 -8.70
N GLN A 36 9.89 5.38 -7.39
CA GLN A 36 8.84 4.53 -6.80
C GLN A 36 7.45 5.14 -7.01
N GLU A 37 7.28 6.44 -6.78
CA GLU A 37 6.01 7.15 -7.02
C GLU A 37 5.52 6.96 -8.46
N ARG A 38 6.41 7.21 -9.45
CA ARG A 38 6.09 7.00 -10.86
C ARG A 38 5.69 5.56 -11.14
N LYS A 39 6.43 4.60 -10.58
CA LYS A 39 6.17 3.18 -10.81
C LYS A 39 4.81 2.73 -10.27
N ILE A 40 4.44 3.20 -9.08
CA ILE A 40 3.11 2.94 -8.49
C ILE A 40 2.03 3.52 -9.40
N TYR A 41 2.17 4.80 -9.78
CA TYR A 41 1.20 5.48 -10.64
C TYR A 41 0.97 4.78 -11.98
N GLU A 42 2.06 4.48 -12.70
CA GLU A 42 2.00 3.80 -14.00
C GLU A 42 1.35 2.42 -13.88
N THR A 43 1.68 1.68 -12.83
CA THR A 43 1.11 0.35 -12.58
C THR A 43 -0.37 0.43 -12.27
N ALA A 44 -0.79 1.36 -11.42
CA ALA A 44 -2.19 1.56 -11.09
C ALA A 44 -3.02 1.95 -12.33
N LEU A 45 -2.49 2.83 -13.19
CA LEU A 45 -3.12 3.18 -14.46
C LEU A 45 -3.22 1.99 -15.41
N ALA A 46 -2.16 1.20 -15.56
CA ALA A 46 -2.16 0.04 -16.45
C ALA A 46 -3.18 -1.02 -16.00
N LEU A 47 -3.37 -1.17 -14.69
CA LEU A 47 -4.32 -2.12 -14.10
C LEU A 47 -5.74 -1.56 -13.99
N TYR A 48 -5.93 -0.25 -14.20
CA TYR A 48 -7.22 0.42 -14.05
C TYR A 48 -8.38 -0.26 -14.78
N PRO A 49 -8.26 -0.69 -16.05
CA PRO A 49 -9.36 -1.36 -16.75
C PRO A 49 -9.78 -2.68 -16.09
N VAL A 50 -8.84 -3.41 -15.47
CA VAL A 50 -9.12 -4.65 -14.74
C VAL A 50 -9.85 -4.32 -13.44
N MET A 51 -9.34 -3.34 -12.70
CA MET A 51 -9.95 -2.86 -11.46
C MET A 51 -11.39 -2.38 -11.68
N GLU A 52 -11.62 -1.55 -12.68
CA GLU A 52 -12.94 -1.03 -13.04
C GLU A 52 -13.91 -2.18 -13.38
N LYS A 53 -13.45 -3.19 -14.13
CA LYS A 53 -14.29 -4.35 -14.48
C LYS A 53 -14.68 -5.19 -13.25
N ILE A 54 -13.77 -5.35 -12.28
CA ILE A 54 -14.04 -6.05 -11.01
C ILE A 54 -15.07 -5.24 -10.21
N LYS A 55 -14.84 -3.93 -10.03
CA LYS A 55 -15.70 -3.04 -9.26
C LYS A 55 -17.12 -2.98 -9.83
N ASN A 56 -17.27 -2.86 -11.16
CA ASN A 56 -18.57 -2.81 -11.84
C ASN A 56 -19.39 -4.10 -11.70
N ARG A 57 -18.77 -5.19 -11.23
CA ARG A 57 -19.45 -6.45 -10.88
C ARG A 57 -19.76 -6.56 -9.38
N ASN A 58 -19.53 -5.49 -8.62
CA ASN A 58 -19.72 -5.40 -7.18
C ASN A 58 -18.87 -6.41 -6.37
N TYR A 59 -17.70 -6.80 -6.91
CA TYR A 59 -16.74 -7.60 -6.16
C TYR A 59 -15.85 -6.72 -5.29
N TYR A 60 -15.59 -7.19 -4.08
CA TYR A 60 -14.65 -6.56 -3.15
C TYR A 60 -13.21 -6.93 -3.51
N PHE A 61 -12.28 -6.04 -3.22
CA PHE A 61 -10.86 -6.26 -3.37
C PHE A 61 -10.25 -6.60 -2.02
N ASN A 62 -9.26 -7.49 -2.03
CA ASN A 62 -8.46 -7.84 -0.86
C ASN A 62 -7.05 -7.30 -1.04
N GLY A 63 -6.27 -7.33 0.03
CA GLY A 63 -4.88 -6.90 0.04
C GLY A 63 -3.93 -8.02 0.46
N PRO A 64 -2.62 -7.75 0.39
CA PRO A 64 -1.62 -8.61 0.99
C PRO A 64 -1.80 -8.60 2.51
N GLU A 65 -1.61 -9.77 3.12
CA GLU A 65 -1.50 -9.92 4.59
C GLU A 65 -2.72 -9.44 5.40
N THR A 66 -3.90 -9.35 4.78
CA THR A 66 -5.12 -8.91 5.48
C THR A 66 -6.37 -9.65 5.02
N THR A 67 -7.31 -9.83 5.94
CA THR A 67 -8.67 -10.33 5.66
C THR A 67 -9.63 -9.19 5.32
N TYR A 68 -9.24 -7.93 5.54
CA TYR A 68 -10.05 -6.79 5.20
C TYR A 68 -10.24 -6.66 3.69
N GLN A 69 -11.45 -6.24 3.32
CA GLN A 69 -11.86 -6.10 1.94
C GLN A 69 -12.35 -4.68 1.69
N SER A 70 -12.26 -4.23 0.44
CA SER A 70 -12.68 -2.89 0.05
C SER A 70 -13.48 -2.93 -1.24
N SER A 71 -14.61 -2.22 -1.28
CA SER A 71 -15.38 -1.99 -2.52
C SER A 71 -14.82 -0.83 -3.36
N ARG A 72 -13.89 -0.05 -2.80
CA ARG A 72 -13.30 1.14 -3.47
C ARG A 72 -12.24 0.76 -4.49
N GLY A 73 -11.49 -0.30 -4.21
CA GLY A 73 -10.39 -0.78 -5.02
C GLY A 73 -9.38 -1.59 -4.21
N PRO A 74 -8.23 -1.95 -4.81
CA PRO A 74 -7.22 -2.81 -4.20
C PRO A 74 -6.74 -2.31 -2.85
N VAL A 75 -6.72 -3.20 -1.85
CA VAL A 75 -6.14 -2.92 -0.54
C VAL A 75 -4.62 -3.07 -0.64
N LEU A 76 -3.91 -2.03 -0.20
CA LEU A 76 -2.47 -1.92 -0.28
C LEU A 76 -1.81 -2.32 1.04
N LYS A 77 -2.42 -1.98 2.18
CA LYS A 77 -1.98 -2.36 3.53
C LYS A 77 -3.14 -2.19 4.51
N TYR A 78 -3.13 -2.98 5.56
CA TYR A 78 -3.87 -2.71 6.78
C TYR A 78 -2.88 -2.40 7.90
N ASP A 79 -3.00 -1.22 8.50
CA ASP A 79 -2.29 -0.86 9.72
C ASP A 79 -3.16 -1.21 10.92
N GLU A 80 -2.78 -2.29 11.62
CA GLU A 80 -3.51 -2.77 12.79
C GLU A 80 -3.43 -1.81 13.97
N LYS A 81 -2.33 -1.08 14.13
CA LYS A 81 -2.13 -0.21 15.29
C LYS A 81 -3.06 1.00 15.22
N GLU A 82 -3.15 1.62 14.05
CA GLU A 82 -3.98 2.82 13.84
C GLU A 82 -5.38 2.47 13.30
N HIS A 83 -5.65 1.19 13.01
CA HIS A 83 -6.87 0.70 12.34
C HIS A 83 -7.14 1.45 11.03
N VAL A 84 -6.11 1.57 10.20
CA VAL A 84 -6.18 2.28 8.92
C VAL A 84 -6.00 1.31 7.76
N LEU A 85 -6.93 1.35 6.81
CA LEU A 85 -6.83 0.62 5.55
C LEU A 85 -6.33 1.56 4.45
N TYR A 86 -5.20 1.22 3.84
CA TYR A 86 -4.67 1.91 2.68
C TYR A 86 -5.20 1.25 1.41
N VAL A 87 -5.80 2.02 0.52
CA VAL A 87 -6.52 1.51 -0.65
C VAL A 87 -6.20 2.37 -1.87
N PHE A 88 -6.06 1.76 -3.04
CA PHE A 88 -6.15 2.50 -4.29
C PHE A 88 -7.63 2.71 -4.66
N ASP A 89 -8.14 3.94 -4.53
CA ASP A 89 -9.54 4.26 -4.82
C ASP A 89 -9.72 4.44 -6.33
N ILE A 90 -10.53 3.56 -6.93
CA ILE A 90 -10.77 3.51 -8.38
C ILE A 90 -11.53 4.74 -8.87
N ASP A 91 -12.43 5.32 -8.06
CA ASP A 91 -13.21 6.49 -8.49
C ASP A 91 -12.33 7.74 -8.50
N LYS A 92 -11.46 7.86 -7.49
CA LYS A 92 -10.52 8.98 -7.37
C LYS A 92 -9.26 8.81 -8.21
N LYS A 93 -8.98 7.59 -8.69
CA LYS A 93 -7.74 7.21 -9.38
C LYS A 93 -6.48 7.55 -8.57
N ALA A 94 -6.58 7.39 -7.26
CA ALA A 94 -5.55 7.83 -6.31
C ALA A 94 -5.60 6.98 -5.02
N PRO A 95 -4.48 6.89 -4.28
CA PRO A 95 -4.49 6.24 -2.98
C PRO A 95 -5.27 7.05 -1.95
N VAL A 96 -5.93 6.31 -1.05
CA VAL A 96 -6.64 6.86 0.11
C VAL A 96 -6.31 6.02 1.34
N SER A 97 -6.40 6.64 2.50
CA SER A 97 -6.53 5.91 3.76
C SER A 97 -7.97 5.95 4.24
N VAL A 98 -8.42 4.86 4.85
CA VAL A 98 -9.74 4.70 5.45
C VAL A 98 -9.54 4.30 6.90
N ASN A 99 -9.97 5.14 7.83
CA ASN A 99 -9.98 4.80 9.24
C ASN A 99 -11.20 3.91 9.53
N LEU A 100 -10.97 2.71 10.05
CA LEU A 100 -12.03 1.72 10.26
C LEU A 100 -12.86 1.96 11.54
N TYR A 101 -12.46 2.90 12.41
CA TYR A 101 -13.25 3.27 13.59
C TYR A 101 -14.36 4.28 13.27
N ASN A 102 -14.12 5.22 12.34
CA ASN A 102 -15.00 6.36 12.09
C ASN A 102 -15.33 6.59 10.62
N ASP A 103 -14.89 5.68 9.74
CA ASP A 103 -15.05 5.75 8.28
C ASP A 103 -14.46 7.03 7.63
N GLU A 104 -13.54 7.72 8.32
CA GLU A 104 -12.86 8.89 7.77
C GLU A 104 -11.96 8.46 6.61
N ILE A 105 -12.10 9.16 5.48
CA ILE A 105 -11.32 8.91 4.26
C ILE A 105 -10.43 10.10 3.97
N LYS A 106 -9.12 9.85 3.90
CA LYS A 106 -8.13 10.87 3.53
C LYS A 106 -7.52 10.53 2.18
N ASN A 107 -7.44 11.53 1.31
CA ASN A 107 -6.71 11.39 0.04
C ASN A 107 -5.21 11.43 0.31
N LEU A 108 -4.45 10.59 -0.36
CA LEU A 108 -2.99 10.54 -0.25
C LEU A 108 -2.35 10.87 -1.61
N SER A 109 -1.22 11.56 -1.57
CA SER A 109 -0.27 11.52 -2.68
C SER A 109 0.46 10.16 -2.66
N TYR A 110 1.05 9.75 -3.78
CA TYR A 110 1.93 8.56 -3.80
C TYR A 110 3.11 8.71 -2.84
N ARG A 111 3.60 9.95 -2.68
CA ARG A 111 4.62 10.28 -1.70
C ARG A 111 4.19 10.00 -0.26
N ASN A 112 3.02 10.47 0.13
CA ASN A 112 2.49 10.24 1.48
C ASN A 112 2.19 8.76 1.69
N LEU A 113 1.72 8.06 0.65
CA LEU A 113 1.54 6.61 0.72
C LEU A 113 2.87 5.89 1.02
N LEU A 114 3.97 6.27 0.37
CA LEU A 114 5.29 5.68 0.58
C LEU A 114 5.90 5.96 1.96
N GLN A 115 5.36 6.93 2.70
CA GLN A 115 5.75 7.17 4.10
C GLN A 115 5.07 6.19 5.05
N GLU A 116 3.93 5.64 4.67
CA GLU A 116 3.09 4.77 5.52
C GLU A 116 3.14 3.29 5.10
N VAL A 117 3.42 3.04 3.82
CA VAL A 117 3.37 1.72 3.19
C VAL A 117 4.64 1.46 2.41
N GLU A 118 5.24 0.30 2.68
CA GLU A 118 6.43 -0.19 2.00
C GLU A 118 6.13 -0.41 0.52
N PHE A 119 7.01 0.10 -0.36
CA PHE A 119 6.85 -0.01 -1.81
C PHE A 119 6.50 -1.42 -2.31
N PRO A 120 7.15 -2.52 -1.86
CA PRO A 120 6.80 -3.88 -2.29
C PRO A 120 5.35 -4.25 -1.98
N LEU A 121 4.83 -3.83 -0.82
CA LEU A 121 3.49 -4.16 -0.38
C LEU A 121 2.43 -3.40 -1.21
N ILE A 122 2.70 -2.14 -1.54
CA ILE A 122 1.87 -1.36 -2.48
C ILE A 122 1.78 -2.10 -3.82
N MET A 123 2.93 -2.50 -4.36
CA MET A 123 3.00 -3.17 -5.66
C MET A 123 2.31 -4.53 -5.63
N GLU A 124 2.47 -5.31 -4.55
CA GLU A 124 1.78 -6.58 -4.38
C GLU A 124 0.26 -6.39 -4.34
N GLY A 125 -0.24 -5.45 -3.54
CA GLY A 125 -1.67 -5.15 -3.45
C GLY A 125 -2.27 -4.73 -4.78
N LEU A 126 -1.56 -3.91 -5.56
CA LEU A 126 -1.98 -3.57 -6.93
C LEU A 126 -2.00 -4.82 -7.82
N LEU A 127 -0.93 -5.62 -7.84
CA LEU A 127 -0.79 -6.77 -8.74
C LEU A 127 -1.73 -7.93 -8.40
N MET A 128 -2.21 -8.02 -7.15
CA MET A 128 -3.19 -9.04 -6.74
C MET A 128 -4.48 -9.02 -7.58
N VAL A 129 -4.82 -7.90 -8.22
CA VAL A 129 -5.99 -7.80 -9.10
C VAL A 129 -5.92 -8.76 -10.29
N LEU A 130 -4.72 -9.09 -10.76
CA LEU A 130 -4.51 -10.00 -11.88
C LEU A 130 -4.94 -11.44 -11.56
N ASN A 131 -4.84 -11.82 -10.29
CA ASN A 131 -5.22 -13.14 -9.79
C ASN A 131 -6.53 -13.12 -9.00
N HIS A 132 -7.28 -12.02 -9.06
CA HIS A 132 -8.48 -11.81 -8.24
C HIS A 132 -9.53 -12.89 -8.45
N HIS A 133 -9.88 -13.17 -9.71
CA HIS A 133 -10.93 -14.14 -10.04
C HIS A 133 -10.55 -15.57 -9.67
N ASP A 134 -9.28 -15.95 -9.80
CA ASP A 134 -8.82 -17.28 -9.39
C ASP A 134 -8.90 -17.47 -7.88
N LYS A 135 -8.51 -16.45 -7.12
CA LYS A 135 -8.67 -16.45 -5.65
C LYS A 135 -10.15 -16.50 -5.25
N LEU A 136 -10.98 -15.72 -5.93
CA LEU A 136 -12.43 -15.67 -5.67
C LEU A 136 -13.10 -17.02 -5.96
N LYS A 137 -12.79 -17.64 -7.11
CA LYS A 137 -13.30 -18.96 -7.48
C LYS A 137 -12.93 -20.03 -6.45
N LYS A 138 -11.67 -20.05 -6.00
CA LYS A 138 -11.22 -20.98 -4.96
C LYS A 138 -11.95 -20.74 -3.64
N SER A 139 -12.17 -19.48 -3.27
CA SER A 139 -12.93 -19.13 -2.07
C SER A 139 -14.37 -19.64 -2.14
N TYR A 140 -15.07 -19.38 -3.26
CA TYR A 140 -16.43 -19.86 -3.43
C TYR A 140 -16.52 -21.38 -3.45
N GLN A 141 -15.61 -22.07 -4.13
CA GLN A 141 -15.59 -23.54 -4.12
C GLN A 141 -15.47 -24.07 -2.69
N LYS A 142 -14.55 -23.53 -1.90
CA LYS A 142 -14.38 -23.92 -0.49
C LYS A 142 -15.64 -23.67 0.33
N SER A 143 -16.32 -22.54 0.13
CA SER A 143 -17.59 -22.24 0.81
C SER A 143 -18.71 -23.18 0.40
N ILE A 144 -18.82 -23.51 -0.89
CA ILE A 144 -19.81 -24.46 -1.41
C ILE A 144 -19.58 -25.84 -0.81
N ASP A 145 -18.33 -26.33 -0.80
CA ASP A 145 -17.98 -27.64 -0.26
C ASP A 145 -18.31 -27.72 1.24
N GLY A 146 -18.03 -26.66 2.00
CA GLY A 146 -18.36 -26.57 3.43
C GLY A 146 -19.87 -26.60 3.67
N LEU A 147 -20.64 -25.77 2.97
CA LEU A 147 -22.10 -25.73 3.10
C LEU A 147 -22.76 -27.06 2.68
N GLN A 148 -22.23 -27.74 1.66
CA GLN A 148 -22.73 -29.05 1.25
C GLN A 148 -22.47 -30.11 2.32
N ALA A 149 -21.29 -30.08 2.96
CA ALA A 149 -20.98 -30.98 4.07
C ALA A 149 -21.92 -30.76 5.27
N GLU A 150 -22.18 -29.49 5.62
CA GLU A 150 -23.14 -29.14 6.67
C GLU A 150 -24.54 -29.66 6.34
N LEU A 151 -25.05 -29.48 5.11
CA LEU A 151 -26.36 -30.01 4.71
C LEU A 151 -26.43 -31.53 4.83
N ASN A 152 -25.40 -32.23 4.35
CA ASN A 152 -25.37 -33.69 4.38
C ASN A 152 -25.37 -34.25 5.82
N GLU A 153 -24.73 -33.55 6.77
CA GLU A 153 -24.70 -33.95 8.18
C GLU A 153 -26.11 -34.03 8.80
N TYR A 154 -27.02 -33.16 8.37
CA TYR A 154 -28.39 -33.10 8.88
C TYR A 154 -29.44 -33.80 8.00
N ASP A 155 -29.11 -34.14 6.75
CA ASP A 155 -29.97 -34.97 5.89
C ASP A 155 -29.92 -36.47 6.29
N GLU A 156 -28.93 -36.89 7.06
CA GLU A 156 -28.78 -38.26 7.58
C GLU A 156 -29.40 -38.47 9.00
N LEU A 157 -30.09 -37.47 9.54
CA LEU A 157 -30.86 -37.52 10.81
C LEU A 157 -32.34 -37.89 10.59
#